data_AF-A0A528FHW2-F1
#
_entry.id   AF-A0A528FHW2-F1
#
_cell.length_a   1.000
_cell.length_b   1.000
_cell.length_c   1.000
_cell.angle_alpha   90.00
_cell.angle_beta   90.00
_cell.angle_gamma   90.00
#
_symmetry.space_group_name_H-M   'P 1'
#
loop_
_entity.id
_entity.type
_entity.pdbx_description
1 polymer ?
#
loop_
_entity_poly.entity_id
_entity_poly.type
_entity_poly.pdbx_seq_one_letter_code
_entity_poly.pdbx_strand_id
1 'polypeptide(L)'
;KAMLKEGLAPDVISSDVHLYCVDGPAFDILVCMSKLLALGMPLVEVLRAATQRPAEAIARPELGALAVGAVGDIAVLRLRPGRFTFVDAVGASLVAEQRLVSDGIVIGGAWWPNEAANDFGDTERCEAHAHETHVDVVARHFGRG
;
A
#
# COMPACT_ATOMS: atom_id res chain seq x y z
N LYS A 1 -5.27 -9.50 -12.20
CA LYS A 1 -4.38 -10.69 -12.37
C LYS A 1 -3.80 -10.86 -13.79
N ALA A 2 -4.44 -10.35 -14.85
CA ALA A 2 -4.00 -10.59 -16.24
C ALA A 2 -2.52 -10.21 -16.50
N MET A 3 -2.11 -8.99 -16.15
CA MET A 3 -0.72 -8.52 -16.39
C MET A 3 0.36 -9.39 -15.72
N LEU A 4 0.19 -9.75 -14.44
CA LEU A 4 1.17 -10.60 -13.74
C LEU A 4 1.27 -12.00 -14.36
N LYS A 5 0.17 -12.55 -14.90
CA LYS A 5 0.20 -13.84 -15.60
C LYS A 5 1.00 -13.78 -16.90
N GLU A 6 1.00 -12.63 -17.56
CA GLU A 6 1.80 -12.35 -18.76
C GLU A 6 3.23 -11.89 -18.42
N GLY A 7 3.64 -11.94 -17.14
CA GLY A 7 4.98 -11.51 -16.71
C GLY A 7 5.17 -9.99 -16.65
N LEU A 8 4.10 -9.21 -16.75
CA LEU A 8 4.11 -7.74 -16.71
C LEU A 8 3.85 -7.26 -15.28
N ALA A 9 4.83 -7.39 -14.41
CA ALA A 9 4.80 -6.83 -13.05
C ALA A 9 5.20 -5.35 -13.05
N PRO A 10 4.64 -4.51 -12.15
CA PRO A 10 5.07 -3.13 -12.03
C PRO A 10 6.49 -3.03 -11.48
N ASP A 11 7.28 -2.12 -12.04
CA ASP A 11 8.62 -1.81 -11.52
C ASP A 11 8.57 -1.04 -10.20
N VAL A 12 7.61 -0.13 -10.04
CA VAL A 12 7.43 0.69 -8.84
C VAL A 12 6.01 0.55 -8.32
N ILE A 13 5.88 0.38 -7.00
CA ILE A 13 4.62 0.40 -6.27
C ILE A 13 4.51 1.74 -5.56
N SER A 14 3.39 2.42 -5.78
CA SER A 14 3.02 3.63 -5.06
C SER A 14 1.57 3.50 -4.58
N SER A 15 1.22 4.25 -3.55
CA SER A 15 -0.15 4.34 -3.05
C SER A 15 -0.96 5.43 -3.74
N ASP A 16 -0.29 6.43 -4.34
CA ASP A 16 -0.96 7.66 -4.78
C ASP A 16 -1.84 8.28 -3.67
N VAL A 17 -1.40 8.18 -2.39
CA VAL A 17 -2.15 8.75 -1.27
C VAL A 17 -2.11 10.27 -1.33
N HIS A 18 -3.30 10.85 -1.32
CA HIS A 18 -3.55 12.28 -1.24
C HIS A 18 -4.88 12.49 -0.49
N LEU A 19 -5.26 13.75 -0.21
CA LEU A 19 -6.46 14.11 0.58
C LEU A 19 -7.76 13.41 0.11
N TYR A 20 -7.85 12.95 -1.15
CA TYR A 20 -9.01 12.27 -1.71
C TYR A 20 -8.92 10.73 -1.73
N CYS A 21 -7.82 10.14 -1.26
CA CYS A 21 -7.60 8.68 -1.21
C CYS A 21 -7.17 8.15 0.17
N VAL A 22 -7.17 9.02 1.19
CA VAL A 22 -6.90 8.61 2.58
C VAL A 22 -7.97 7.65 3.10
N ASP A 23 -9.22 7.81 2.64
CA ASP A 23 -10.37 6.95 2.96
C ASP A 23 -10.50 5.75 1.98
N GLY A 24 -9.50 5.52 1.12
CA GLY A 24 -9.43 4.41 0.18
C GLY A 24 -9.50 4.82 -1.30
N PRO A 25 -9.21 3.88 -2.23
CA PRO A 25 -8.96 2.45 -2.03
C PRO A 25 -7.49 2.09 -1.80
N ALA A 26 -6.56 3.05 -1.95
CA ALA A 26 -5.15 2.81 -1.70
C ALA A 26 -4.84 2.76 -0.20
N PHE A 27 -5.50 3.60 0.61
CA PHE A 27 -5.34 3.75 2.08
C PHE A 27 -3.90 4.08 2.49
N ASP A 28 -2.97 3.16 2.27
CA ASP A 28 -1.54 3.29 2.52
C ASP A 28 -0.72 2.41 1.55
N ILE A 29 0.60 2.57 1.59
CA ILE A 29 1.52 1.80 0.74
C ILE A 29 1.51 0.29 1.04
N LEU A 30 1.29 -0.13 2.28
CA LEU A 30 1.27 -1.54 2.68
C LEU A 30 0.03 -2.26 2.15
N VAL A 31 -1.11 -1.57 2.01
CA VAL A 31 -2.29 -2.10 1.34
C VAL A 31 -2.01 -2.34 -0.15
N CYS A 32 -1.38 -1.39 -0.84
CA CYS A 32 -0.98 -1.57 -2.24
C CYS A 32 -0.01 -2.74 -2.42
N MET A 33 1.01 -2.84 -1.55
CA MET A 33 1.95 -3.97 -1.53
C MET A 33 1.24 -5.30 -1.27
N SER A 34 0.30 -5.32 -0.32
CA SER A 34 -0.48 -6.52 0.03
C SER A 34 -1.39 -6.99 -1.10
N LYS A 35 -2.00 -6.05 -1.85
CA LYS A 35 -2.79 -6.37 -3.05
C LYS A 35 -1.94 -7.06 -4.10
N LEU A 36 -0.74 -6.55 -4.39
CA LEU A 36 0.15 -7.16 -5.39
C LEU A 36 0.69 -8.52 -4.93
N LEU A 37 1.01 -8.67 -3.65
CA LEU A 37 1.34 -9.96 -3.05
C LEU A 37 0.18 -10.97 -3.22
N ALA A 38 -1.06 -10.57 -2.92
CA ALA A 38 -2.25 -11.39 -3.07
C ALA A 38 -2.60 -11.71 -4.54
N LEU A 39 -2.16 -10.86 -5.48
CA LEU A 39 -2.28 -11.12 -6.92
C LEU A 39 -1.21 -12.08 -7.45
N GLY A 40 -0.19 -12.42 -6.66
CA GLY A 40 0.82 -13.42 -6.96
C GLY A 40 2.23 -12.87 -7.20
N MET A 41 2.48 -11.57 -6.96
CA MET A 41 3.82 -11.01 -7.07
C MET A 41 4.69 -11.53 -5.89
N PRO A 42 5.91 -12.03 -6.13
CA PRO A 42 6.76 -12.54 -5.04
C PRO A 42 7.07 -11.44 -4.01
N LEU A 43 7.09 -11.79 -2.73
CA LEU A 43 7.33 -10.83 -1.64
C LEU A 43 8.59 -9.98 -1.85
N VAL A 44 9.68 -10.59 -2.30
CA VAL A 44 10.94 -9.88 -2.57
C VAL A 44 10.77 -8.84 -3.67
N GLU A 45 10.02 -9.15 -4.72
CA GLU A 45 9.72 -8.20 -5.80
C GLU A 45 8.82 -7.06 -5.29
N VAL A 46 7.81 -7.38 -4.48
CA VAL A 46 6.94 -6.36 -3.85
C VAL A 46 7.76 -5.39 -3.00
N LEU A 47 8.67 -5.90 -2.18
CA LEU A 47 9.56 -5.06 -1.36
C LEU A 47 10.48 -4.22 -2.25
N ARG A 48 11.13 -4.82 -3.25
CA ARG A 48 12.04 -4.10 -4.15
C ARG A 48 11.33 -2.99 -4.92
N ALA A 49 10.10 -3.24 -5.38
CA ALA A 49 9.28 -2.28 -6.09
C ALA A 49 8.78 -1.13 -5.19
N ALA A 50 8.83 -1.27 -3.87
CA ALA A 50 8.49 -0.23 -2.90
C ALA A 50 9.72 0.43 -2.24
N THR A 51 10.95 -0.04 -2.50
CA THR A 51 12.18 0.49 -1.89
C THR A 51 13.22 0.88 -2.93
N GLN A 52 13.98 -0.08 -3.46
CA GLN A 52 15.12 0.17 -4.36
C GLN A 52 14.67 0.78 -5.69
N ARG A 53 13.56 0.29 -6.28
CA ARG A 53 13.06 0.78 -7.57
C ARG A 53 12.59 2.24 -7.52
N PRO A 54 11.78 2.69 -6.54
CA PRO A 54 11.43 4.10 -6.45
C PRO A 54 12.66 4.97 -6.16
N ALA A 55 13.63 4.50 -5.36
CA ALA A 55 14.89 5.20 -5.12
C ALA A 55 15.70 5.41 -6.42
N GLU A 56 15.81 4.37 -7.26
CA GLU A 56 16.38 4.45 -8.60
C GLU A 56 15.61 5.45 -9.48
N ALA A 57 14.27 5.37 -9.48
CA ALA A 57 13.41 6.21 -10.32
C ALA A 57 13.51 7.72 -10.00
N ILE A 58 13.78 8.08 -8.74
CA ILE A 58 13.95 9.48 -8.32
C ILE A 58 15.43 9.92 -8.32
N ALA A 59 16.34 9.12 -8.90
CA ALA A 59 17.78 9.36 -8.93
C ALA A 59 18.41 9.56 -7.53
N ARG A 60 17.94 8.78 -6.55
CA ARG A 60 18.48 8.72 -5.18
C ARG A 60 18.88 7.28 -4.82
N PRO A 61 19.83 6.66 -5.55
CA PRO A 61 20.18 5.25 -5.40
C PRO A 61 20.82 4.91 -4.04
N GLU A 62 21.17 5.91 -3.23
CA GLU A 62 21.63 5.73 -1.86
C GLU A 62 20.49 5.44 -0.87
N LEU A 63 19.23 5.55 -1.30
CA LEU A 63 18.04 5.19 -0.51
C LEU A 63 17.54 3.78 -0.85
N GLY A 64 16.64 3.24 -0.02
CA GLY A 64 15.93 1.99 -0.30
C GLY A 64 16.77 0.71 -0.19
N ALA A 65 17.98 0.80 0.36
CA ALA A 65 18.91 -0.32 0.55
C ALA A 65 19.41 -0.39 2.00
N LEU A 66 19.63 -1.61 2.49
CA LEU A 66 20.28 -1.87 3.78
C LEU A 66 21.75 -2.18 3.52
N ALA A 67 22.61 -1.17 3.73
CA ALA A 67 24.06 -1.31 3.56
C ALA A 67 24.81 -0.51 4.62
N VAL A 68 26.03 -0.96 4.93
CA VAL A 68 26.92 -0.21 5.83
C VAL A 68 27.23 1.15 5.21
N GLY A 69 26.99 2.23 5.96
CA GLY A 69 27.17 3.60 5.50
C GLY A 69 25.96 4.22 4.78
N ALA A 70 24.87 3.47 4.59
CA ALA A 70 23.60 4.02 4.09
C ALA A 70 22.85 4.78 5.20
N VAL A 71 21.79 5.49 4.80
CA VAL A 71 20.87 6.15 5.76
C VAL A 71 20.25 5.09 6.67
N GLY A 72 20.16 5.40 7.97
CA GLY A 72 19.56 4.53 8.98
C GLY A 72 18.03 4.50 8.96
N ASP A 73 17.43 4.39 7.77
CA ASP A 73 15.98 4.37 7.56
C ASP A 73 15.50 2.94 7.25
N ILE A 74 14.62 2.40 8.10
CA ILE A 74 14.17 1.00 8.02
C ILE A 74 12.68 0.92 8.34
N ALA A 75 11.91 0.17 7.55
CA ALA A 75 10.56 -0.23 7.92
C ALA A 75 10.56 -1.69 8.42
N VAL A 76 10.06 -1.91 9.64
CA VAL A 76 9.92 -3.26 10.20
C VAL A 76 8.51 -3.75 9.89
N LEU A 77 8.40 -4.71 8.97
CA LEU A 77 7.13 -5.21 8.48
C LEU A 77 6.87 -6.65 8.94
N ARG A 78 5.59 -6.97 9.16
CA ARG A 78 5.12 -8.31 9.48
C ARG A 78 4.14 -8.77 8.41
N LEU A 79 4.32 -10.01 7.94
CA LEU A 79 3.31 -10.69 7.13
C LEU A 79 2.30 -11.33 8.09
N ARG A 80 1.15 -10.68 8.24
CA ARG A 80 0.13 -11.08 9.21
C ARG A 80 -0.87 -12.02 8.55
N PRO A 81 -1.06 -13.25 9.06
CA PRO A 81 -2.11 -14.15 8.57
C PRO A 81 -3.50 -13.64 8.98
N GLY A 82 -4.51 -13.97 8.18
CA GLY A 82 -5.90 -13.58 8.43
C GLY A 82 -6.67 -13.39 7.14
N ARG A 83 -8.00 -13.26 7.20
CA ARG A 83 -8.82 -13.08 6.00
C ARG A 83 -9.06 -11.60 5.73
N PHE A 84 -8.42 -11.07 4.71
CA PHE A 84 -8.50 -9.65 4.33
C PHE A 84 -9.20 -9.49 2.99
N THR A 85 -10.15 -8.55 2.89
CA THR A 85 -10.78 -8.18 1.62
C THR A 85 -10.21 -6.85 1.15
N PHE A 86 -9.60 -6.86 -0.03
CA PHE A 86 -9.10 -5.67 -0.71
C PHE A 86 -10.07 -5.27 -1.82
N VAL A 87 -10.37 -3.99 -1.94
CA VAL A 87 -11.19 -3.43 -3.03
C VAL A 87 -10.31 -2.55 -3.92
N ASP A 88 -10.45 -2.65 -5.23
CA ASP A 88 -9.78 -1.77 -6.19
C ASP A 88 -10.62 -0.52 -6.54
N ALA A 89 -10.08 0.35 -7.39
CA ALA A 89 -10.74 1.59 -7.78
C ALA A 89 -12.02 1.40 -8.61
N VAL A 90 -12.23 0.21 -9.19
CA VAL A 90 -13.45 -0.11 -9.96
C VAL A 90 -14.43 -0.97 -9.15
N GLY A 91 -14.17 -1.18 -7.86
CA GLY A 91 -15.04 -1.92 -6.95
C GLY A 91 -14.86 -3.43 -6.99
N ALA A 92 -13.84 -3.96 -7.68
CA ALA A 92 -13.56 -5.38 -7.66
C ALA A 92 -12.88 -5.79 -6.36
N SER A 93 -13.31 -6.92 -5.80
CA SER A 93 -12.83 -7.43 -4.51
C SER A 93 -11.84 -8.59 -4.67
N LEU A 94 -10.81 -8.60 -3.84
CA LEU A 94 -9.80 -9.65 -3.72
C LEU A 94 -9.68 -10.09 -2.26
N VAL A 95 -9.97 -11.36 -1.98
CA VAL A 95 -9.75 -11.95 -0.66
C VAL A 95 -8.34 -12.53 -0.58
N ALA A 96 -7.62 -12.22 0.49
CA ALA A 96 -6.28 -12.72 0.78
C ALA A 96 -6.23 -13.33 2.19
N GLU A 97 -5.33 -14.30 2.38
CA GLU A 97 -5.12 -15.00 3.66
C GLU A 97 -4.00 -14.38 4.51
N GLN A 98 -3.41 -13.29 4.02
CA GLN A 98 -2.36 -12.55 4.69
C GLN A 98 -2.26 -11.12 4.14
N ARG A 99 -1.70 -10.21 4.94
CA ARG A 99 -1.33 -8.86 4.52
C ARG A 99 -0.05 -8.40 5.19
N LEU A 100 0.63 -7.42 4.59
CA LEU A 100 1.74 -6.71 5.24
C LEU A 100 1.19 -5.67 6.23
N VAL A 101 1.81 -5.59 7.40
CA VAL A 101 1.58 -4.54 8.40
C VAL A 101 2.91 -4.01 8.91
N SER A 102 2.92 -2.80 9.47
CA SER A 102 4.12 -2.20 10.09
C SER A 102 4.13 -2.48 11.58
N ASP A 103 5.24 -2.98 12.11
CA ASP A 103 5.52 -3.05 13.55
C ASP A 103 6.21 -1.76 14.04
N GLY A 104 6.74 -0.94 13.13
CA GLY A 104 7.38 0.33 13.40
C GLY A 104 8.44 0.66 12.36
N ILE A 105 9.09 1.81 12.55
CA ILE A 105 10.11 2.33 11.63
C ILE A 105 11.34 2.81 12.41
N VAL A 106 12.48 2.76 11.75
CA VAL A 106 13.70 3.46 12.17
C VAL A 106 13.86 4.63 11.21
N ILE A 107 14.05 5.84 11.75
CA ILE A 107 14.38 7.03 10.96
C ILE A 107 15.66 7.61 11.51
N GLY A 108 16.69 7.73 10.67
CA GLY A 108 18.00 8.26 11.06
C GLY A 108 18.65 7.49 12.23
N GLY A 109 18.35 6.19 12.37
CA GLY A 109 18.83 5.36 13.48
C GLY A 109 18.00 5.41 14.76
N ALA A 110 16.94 6.23 14.84
CA ALA A 110 16.03 6.28 15.98
C ALA A 110 14.80 5.38 15.74
N TRP A 111 14.40 4.60 16.75
CA TRP A 111 13.24 3.71 16.69
C TRP A 111 11.93 4.45 16.97
N TRP A 112 10.92 4.18 16.15
CA TRP A 112 9.55 4.69 16.25
C TRP A 112 8.58 3.49 16.19
N PRO A 113 8.00 3.07 17.33
CA PRO A 113 7.08 1.94 17.36
C PRO A 113 5.77 2.28 16.68
N ASN A 114 5.14 1.29 16.04
CA ASN A 114 3.74 1.39 15.65
C ASN A 114 2.86 0.80 16.75
N GLU A 115 2.32 1.66 17.62
CA GLU A 115 1.48 1.22 18.76
C GLU A 115 0.16 0.56 18.29
N ALA A 116 -0.31 0.89 17.09
CA ALA A 116 -1.47 0.28 16.46
C ALA A 116 -1.18 -1.09 15.80
N ALA A 117 0.08 -1.56 15.80
CA ALA A 117 0.44 -2.86 15.20
C ALA A 117 -0.32 -4.05 15.84
N ASN A 118 -0.72 -3.88 17.11
CA ASN A 118 -1.49 -4.85 17.88
C ASN A 118 -2.97 -4.44 18.06
N ASP A 119 -3.45 -3.39 17.39
CA ASP A 119 -4.88 -3.09 17.39
C ASP A 119 -5.56 -3.99 16.34
N PHE A 120 -6.26 -5.01 16.85
CA PHE A 120 -6.85 -6.08 16.06
C PHE A 120 -8.27 -5.74 15.56
N GLY A 121 -8.87 -4.63 16.02
CA GLY A 121 -10.29 -4.32 15.86
C GLY A 121 -10.73 -3.92 14.45
N ASP A 122 -9.91 -3.17 13.72
CA ASP A 122 -10.28 -2.60 12.41
C ASP A 122 -10.00 -3.52 11.21
N THR A 123 -9.54 -4.75 11.46
CA THR A 123 -8.87 -5.55 10.43
C THR A 123 -9.66 -6.68 9.77
N GLU A 124 -10.95 -6.80 10.06
CA GLU A 124 -11.82 -7.77 9.39
C GLU A 124 -12.54 -7.20 8.15
N ARG A 125 -12.49 -5.88 7.94
CA ARG A 125 -13.20 -5.21 6.86
C ARG A 125 -12.49 -3.91 6.43
N CYS A 126 -11.75 -3.96 5.31
CA CYS A 126 -11.56 -2.74 4.53
C CYS A 126 -12.85 -2.51 3.76
N GLU A 127 -13.83 -1.87 4.40
CA GLU A 127 -15.02 -1.39 3.70
C GLU A 127 -14.66 -0.14 2.92
N ALA A 128 -14.92 -0.16 1.61
CA ALA A 128 -15.05 1.10 0.88
C ALA A 128 -16.28 1.83 1.48
N HIS A 129 -16.09 3.03 2.00
CA HIS A 129 -17.22 3.85 2.43
C HIS A 129 -18.14 4.09 1.22
N ALA A 130 -19.41 3.74 1.39
CA ALA A 130 -20.40 3.75 0.32
C ALA A 130 -20.71 5.18 -0.17
N HIS A 131 -20.57 5.35 -1.48
CA HIS A 131 -21.36 6.19 -2.38
C HIS A 131 -21.61 7.66 -2.00
N GLU A 132 -20.66 8.54 -2.30
CA GLU A 132 -20.91 9.71 -3.18
C GLU A 132 -19.61 9.97 -3.96
N THR A 133 -19.62 9.77 -5.27
CA THR A 133 -18.46 10.15 -6.07
C THR A 133 -18.42 11.67 -6.18
N HIS A 134 -17.25 12.28 -6.37
CA HIS A 134 -17.14 13.72 -6.59
C HIS A 134 -18.03 14.20 -7.76
N VAL A 135 -18.31 13.32 -8.73
CA VAL A 135 -19.27 13.53 -9.82
C VAL A 135 -20.70 13.75 -9.29
N ASP A 136 -21.11 13.03 -8.25
CA ASP A 136 -22.43 13.19 -7.62
C ASP A 136 -22.55 14.51 -6.84
N VAL A 137 -21.47 14.94 -6.18
CA VAL A 137 -21.38 16.23 -5.47
C VAL A 137 -21.38 17.40 -6.45
N VAL A 138 -20.64 17.28 -7.56
CA VAL A 138 -20.60 18.29 -8.63
C VAL A 138 -21.92 18.35 -9.40
N ALA A 139 -22.55 17.20 -9.69
CA ALA A 139 -23.87 17.17 -10.33
C ALA A 139 -24.94 17.83 -9.44
N ARG A 140 -24.85 17.69 -8.12
CA ARG A 140 -25.74 18.39 -7.17
C ARG A 140 -25.51 19.91 -7.11
N HIS A 141 -24.27 20.37 -7.23
CA HIS A 141 -23.94 21.80 -7.12
C HIS A 141 -23.99 22.57 -8.45
N PHE A 142 -23.75 21.91 -9.59
CA PHE A 142 -23.60 22.55 -10.90
C PHE A 142 -24.55 22.00 -11.98
N GLY A 143 -25.36 20.97 -11.69
CA GLY A 143 -26.32 20.37 -12.65
C GLY A 143 -27.67 21.08 -12.78
N ARG A 144 -27.86 22.25 -12.14
CA ARG A 144 -29.02 23.12 -12.39
C ARG A 144 -28.58 24.33 -13.21
N GLY A 145 -28.31 24.09 -14.49
CA GLY A 145 -28.18 25.10 -15.54
C GLY A 145 -29.13 24.75 -16.67
#